data_AF-A0A3B9YIK7-F1
#
_entry.id   AF-A0A3B9YIK7-F1
#
_cell.length_a   1.000
_cell.length_b   1.000
_cell.length_c   1.000
_cell.angle_alpha   90.00
_cell.angle_beta   90.00
_cell.angle_gamma   90.00
#
_symmetry.space_group_name_H-M   'P 1'
#
loop_
_entity.id
_entity.type
_entity.pdbx_description
1 polymer ?
#
loop_
_entity_poly.entity_id
_entity_poly.type
_entity_poly.pdbx_seq_one_letter_code
_entity_poly.pdbx_strand_id
1 'polypeptide(L)'
;MADTRAEDLLFKLSWADAVHLGLLLLLAAAAVGFCPNLEDLSTQGFVLLAAYSAAGALFLLGGGAWTFDAPNKEEAELRYLGATTLAYVMLCLLFLLYLLQGSDVGGKPHFLLRLAALGAAFLGMTHWPREQIQRWEKNRAPTQAAADYVVQGEASSERPAESRPAVSAVLPPGVEALLVSSGTFKMDRARMLEMLSRYQFADPKGFLLPWLRLAVASGAARIELLTKGDGIEMRFDGKPLDAALLRDPYACFMEEGGKESARHRHFGYGLLTLYRLEPRSVSVVSGEARLRVALPGVAVKDEEPSIPGTLIRVRWDSMASRLLVGECLTKARDAFGLCDVRLFIDGQEAPPPWAAYQAEAKAFKEGSTWGVVLPALDTEYRNWVHFYVQGVFVEKTTPKKDSGHFMAFVTDPGLTLSLSQSGILQDDAFKRAMACAEKYKKIGGRSTLAERFAYTQSGLFAALGAAGAAFGAFVLAVEKRPDLAFAAGTAYAGVTLAMLGFCARWFHKRLSGLRNPFRK
;
A
#
# COMPACT_ATOMS: atom_id res chain seq x y z
N MET A 1 -41.06 3.54 53.56
CA MET A 1 -41.45 3.68 52.14
C MET A 1 -40.56 4.62 51.33
N ALA A 2 -39.48 5.20 51.91
CA ALA A 2 -38.53 6.05 51.17
C ALA A 2 -37.27 5.30 50.66
N ASP A 3 -37.00 4.08 51.14
CA ASP A 3 -35.76 3.34 50.85
C ASP A 3 -35.74 2.67 49.46
N THR A 4 -36.89 2.19 48.97
CA THR A 4 -36.97 1.46 47.70
C THR A 4 -36.79 2.33 46.45
N ARG A 5 -36.84 3.67 46.58
CA ARG A 5 -36.56 4.59 45.45
C ARG A 5 -35.07 4.86 45.27
N ALA A 6 -34.27 4.79 46.32
CA ALA A 6 -32.82 5.04 46.25
C ALA A 6 -32.08 3.85 45.63
N GLU A 7 -32.47 2.61 45.98
CA GLU A 7 -31.92 1.40 45.37
C GLU A 7 -32.30 1.25 43.88
N ASP A 8 -33.53 1.63 43.52
CA ASP A 8 -34.00 1.61 42.12
C ASP A 8 -33.32 2.71 41.26
N LEU A 9 -32.90 3.82 41.89
CA LEU A 9 -32.09 4.88 41.25
C LEU A 9 -30.62 4.47 41.09
N LEU A 10 -30.01 3.86 42.11
CA LEU A 10 -28.64 3.36 42.06
C LEU A 10 -28.47 2.22 41.04
N PHE A 11 -29.48 1.35 40.92
CA PHE A 11 -29.51 0.27 39.92
C PHE A 11 -29.70 0.79 38.49
N LYS A 12 -30.52 1.84 38.30
CA LYS A 12 -30.71 2.51 37.00
C LYS A 12 -29.49 3.34 36.56
N LEU A 13 -28.73 3.90 37.51
CA LEU A 13 -27.53 4.68 37.24
C LEU A 13 -26.32 3.80 36.87
N SER A 14 -26.11 2.65 37.52
CA SER A 14 -25.05 1.70 37.11
C SER A 14 -25.29 1.11 35.72
N TRP A 15 -26.54 1.08 35.28
CA TRP A 15 -26.96 0.60 33.96
C TRP A 15 -26.62 1.61 32.85
N ALA A 16 -26.79 2.91 33.12
CA ALA A 16 -26.40 3.98 32.19
C ALA A 16 -24.87 4.00 31.95
N ASP A 17 -24.08 3.71 32.97
CA ASP A 17 -22.60 3.66 32.88
C ASP A 17 -22.10 2.45 32.10
N ALA A 18 -22.72 1.27 32.26
CA ALA A 18 -22.41 0.09 31.47
C ALA A 18 -22.74 0.31 29.97
N VAL A 19 -23.85 1.01 29.69
CA VAL A 19 -24.23 1.42 28.33
C VAL A 19 -23.25 2.46 27.78
N HIS A 20 -22.81 3.44 28.58
CA HIS A 20 -21.84 4.44 28.15
C HIS A 20 -20.45 3.86 27.91
N LEU A 21 -19.98 2.93 28.73
CA LEU A 21 -18.72 2.22 28.52
C LEU A 21 -18.77 1.37 27.24
N GLY A 22 -19.86 0.65 27.02
CA GLY A 22 -20.09 -0.11 25.79
C GLY A 22 -20.09 0.78 24.55
N LEU A 23 -20.74 1.95 24.62
CA LEU A 23 -20.80 2.93 23.53
C LEU A 23 -19.44 3.58 23.24
N LEU A 24 -18.65 3.90 24.29
CA LEU A 24 -17.31 4.48 24.16
C LEU A 24 -16.30 3.49 23.56
N LEU A 25 -16.37 2.22 23.96
CA LEU A 25 -15.54 1.16 23.36
C LEU A 25 -15.92 0.92 21.90
N LEU A 26 -17.22 0.96 21.57
CA LEU A 26 -17.71 0.90 20.19
C LEU A 26 -17.27 2.10 19.36
N LEU A 27 -17.32 3.32 19.91
CA LEU A 27 -16.88 4.55 19.24
C LEU A 27 -15.36 4.61 19.06
N ALA A 28 -14.58 4.16 20.04
CA ALA A 28 -13.13 4.04 19.91
C ALA A 28 -12.75 2.99 18.85
N ALA A 29 -13.41 1.83 18.85
CA ALA A 29 -13.23 0.80 17.82
C ALA A 29 -13.68 1.30 16.44
N ALA A 30 -14.78 2.04 16.35
CA ALA A 30 -15.25 2.68 15.12
C ALA A 30 -14.28 3.76 14.64
N ALA A 31 -13.74 4.60 15.52
CA ALA A 31 -12.74 5.62 15.17
C ALA A 31 -11.44 4.98 14.64
N VAL A 32 -11.04 3.82 15.17
CA VAL A 32 -9.93 3.02 14.63
C VAL A 32 -10.27 2.42 13.26
N GLY A 33 -11.52 2.01 13.04
CA GLY A 33 -11.99 1.47 11.75
C GLY A 33 -12.29 2.51 10.66
N PHE A 34 -12.67 3.74 11.03
CA PHE A 34 -13.08 4.82 10.12
C PHE A 34 -11.97 5.84 9.83
N CYS A 35 -10.79 5.72 10.44
CA CYS A 35 -9.61 6.52 10.09
C CYS A 35 -8.73 5.78 9.07
N PRO A 36 -8.91 5.98 7.75
CA PRO A 36 -8.17 5.25 6.71
C PRO A 36 -6.65 5.49 6.73
N ASN A 37 -6.16 6.50 7.45
CA ASN A 37 -4.75 6.94 7.44
C ASN A 37 -4.06 6.90 8.82
N LEU A 38 -4.42 5.95 9.70
CA LEU A 38 -3.67 5.71 10.95
C LEU A 38 -2.23 5.20 10.72
N GLU A 39 -1.83 4.97 9.47
CA GLU A 39 -0.49 4.47 9.08
C GLU A 39 0.63 5.52 9.11
N ASP A 40 0.30 6.82 9.12
CA ASP A 40 1.31 7.88 9.26
C ASP A 40 1.67 8.18 10.72
N LEU A 41 0.99 7.54 11.68
CA LEU A 41 1.41 7.59 13.07
C LEU A 41 2.56 6.61 13.26
N SER A 42 3.72 7.15 13.66
CA SER A 42 4.84 6.35 14.15
C SER A 42 4.35 5.35 15.21
N THR A 43 5.08 4.26 15.42
CA THR A 43 4.80 3.29 16.50
C THR A 43 4.59 4.00 17.85
N GLN A 44 5.31 5.09 18.09
CA GLN A 44 5.12 5.96 19.27
C GLN A 44 3.77 6.68 19.25
N GLY A 45 3.38 7.28 18.12
CA GLY A 45 2.08 7.92 17.97
C GLY A 45 0.89 6.98 18.19
N PHE A 46 1.01 5.72 17.77
CA PHE A 46 -0.03 4.72 17.99
C PHE A 46 -0.07 4.25 19.46
N VAL A 47 1.08 3.99 20.09
CA VAL A 47 1.16 3.65 21.53
C VAL A 47 0.61 4.79 22.39
N LEU A 48 0.93 6.04 22.03
CA LEU A 48 0.37 7.22 22.67
C LEU A 48 -1.16 7.25 22.53
N LEU A 49 -1.69 7.08 21.31
CA LEU A 49 -3.15 7.04 21.10
C LEU A 49 -3.85 5.96 21.93
N ALA A 50 -3.24 4.77 22.04
CA ALA A 50 -3.78 3.66 22.84
C ALA A 50 -3.71 3.95 24.35
N ALA A 51 -2.57 4.42 24.85
CA ALA A 51 -2.39 4.82 26.26
C ALA A 51 -3.35 5.96 26.65
N TYR A 52 -3.59 6.88 25.73
CA TYR A 52 -4.48 8.02 25.94
C TYR A 52 -5.96 7.65 25.87
N SER A 53 -6.35 6.73 25.00
CA SER A 53 -7.70 6.16 25.00
C SER A 53 -7.98 5.40 26.30
N ALA A 54 -6.98 4.66 26.81
CA ALA A 54 -7.07 3.98 28.10
C ALA A 54 -7.16 4.96 29.29
N ALA A 55 -6.37 6.04 29.28
CA ALA A 55 -6.43 7.09 30.29
C ALA A 55 -7.79 7.83 30.28
N GLY A 56 -8.30 8.18 29.10
CA GLY A 56 -9.64 8.78 28.96
C GLY A 56 -10.75 7.86 29.48
N ALA A 57 -10.66 6.56 29.19
CA ALA A 57 -11.59 5.57 29.73
C ALA A 57 -11.49 5.46 31.27
N LEU A 58 -10.27 5.44 31.82
CA LEU A 58 -10.05 5.43 33.28
C LEU A 58 -10.58 6.69 33.96
N PHE A 59 -10.44 7.87 33.34
CA PHE A 59 -10.97 9.12 33.89
C PHE A 59 -12.49 9.22 33.80
N LEU A 60 -13.11 8.67 32.76
CA LEU A 60 -14.57 8.61 32.68
C LEU A 60 -15.14 7.62 33.70
N LEU A 61 -14.47 6.48 33.91
CA LEU A 61 -14.85 5.49 34.93
C LEU A 61 -14.64 6.01 36.36
N GLY A 62 -13.48 6.62 36.62
CA GLY A 62 -13.16 7.21 37.92
C GLY A 62 -13.97 8.48 38.21
N GLY A 63 -14.24 9.29 37.18
CA GLY A 63 -15.08 10.48 37.25
C GLY A 63 -16.54 10.14 37.53
N GLY A 64 -17.07 9.09 36.89
CA GLY A 64 -18.39 8.54 37.24
C GLY A 64 -18.43 8.15 38.72
N ALA A 65 -17.52 7.28 39.16
CA ALA A 65 -17.46 6.85 40.56
C ALA A 65 -17.34 8.01 41.56
N TRP A 66 -16.57 9.05 41.25
CA TRP A 66 -16.41 10.25 42.09
C TRP A 66 -17.65 11.17 42.12
N THR A 67 -18.39 11.20 41.01
CA THR A 67 -19.66 11.93 40.89
C THR A 67 -20.76 11.25 41.72
N PHE A 68 -20.74 9.92 41.82
CA PHE A 68 -21.71 9.14 42.59
C PHE A 68 -21.49 9.18 44.11
N ASP A 69 -20.30 9.58 44.56
CA ASP A 69 -20.00 9.84 45.97
C ASP A 69 -20.42 11.27 46.40
N ALA A 70 -21.22 11.96 45.59
CA ALA A 70 -21.71 13.30 45.91
C ALA A 70 -22.95 13.22 46.84
N PRO A 71 -23.00 14.03 47.92
CA PRO A 71 -24.08 13.97 48.90
C PRO A 71 -25.41 14.57 48.40
N ASN A 72 -25.40 15.32 47.30
CA ASN A 72 -26.61 15.88 46.70
C ASN A 72 -26.45 16.14 45.19
N LYS A 73 -27.58 16.46 44.55
CA LYS A 73 -27.68 16.63 43.09
C LYS A 73 -26.83 17.79 42.55
N GLU A 74 -26.83 18.94 43.23
CA GLU A 74 -26.03 20.09 42.79
C GLU A 74 -24.53 19.77 42.85
N GLU A 75 -24.09 19.06 43.88
CA GLU A 75 -22.70 18.63 44.02
C GLU A 75 -22.34 17.53 43.01
N ALA A 76 -23.26 16.62 42.68
CA ALA A 76 -23.08 15.65 41.59
C ALA A 76 -22.95 16.37 40.23
N GLU A 77 -23.79 17.37 39.95
CA GLU A 77 -23.70 18.16 38.71
C GLU A 77 -22.36 18.92 38.63
N LEU A 78 -21.89 19.50 39.74
CA LEU A 78 -20.59 20.15 39.83
C LEU A 78 -19.41 19.18 39.67
N ARG A 79 -19.44 18.01 40.31
CA ARG A 79 -18.38 16.98 40.19
C ARG A 79 -18.36 16.36 38.78
N TYR A 80 -19.53 16.14 38.18
CA TYR A 80 -19.65 15.70 36.78
C TYR A 80 -19.05 16.75 35.83
N LEU A 81 -19.40 18.02 36.01
CA LEU A 81 -18.85 19.12 35.23
C LEU A 81 -17.33 19.21 35.41
N GLY A 82 -16.82 19.00 36.62
CA GLY A 82 -15.40 18.94 36.92
C GLY A 82 -14.68 17.76 36.23
N ALA A 83 -15.22 16.55 36.33
CA ALA A 83 -14.64 15.35 35.72
C ALA A 83 -14.63 15.43 34.18
N THR A 84 -15.73 15.93 33.59
CA THR A 84 -15.82 16.15 32.13
C THR A 84 -14.88 17.26 31.67
N THR A 85 -14.74 18.35 32.43
CA THR A 85 -13.77 19.42 32.14
C THR A 85 -12.33 18.91 32.24
N LEU A 86 -12.01 18.07 33.22
CA LEU A 86 -10.67 17.48 33.36
C LEU A 86 -10.35 16.53 32.20
N ALA A 87 -11.33 15.71 31.79
CA ALA A 87 -11.21 14.87 30.60
C ALA A 87 -10.99 15.71 29.32
N TYR A 88 -11.68 16.86 29.20
CA TYR A 88 -11.50 17.83 28.11
C TYR A 88 -10.09 18.44 28.09
N VAL A 89 -9.59 18.89 29.24
CA VAL A 89 -8.23 19.44 29.37
C VAL A 89 -7.17 18.40 29.02
N MET A 90 -7.35 17.16 29.48
CA MET A 90 -6.48 16.05 29.08
C MET A 90 -6.54 15.85 27.57
N LEU A 91 -7.70 15.66 26.95
CA LEU A 91 -7.82 15.49 25.50
C LEU A 91 -7.17 16.62 24.69
N CYS A 92 -7.30 17.87 25.15
CA CYS A 92 -6.65 19.04 24.56
C CYS A 92 -5.11 19.01 24.69
N LEU A 93 -4.57 18.66 25.87
CA LEU A 93 -3.12 18.52 26.07
C LEU A 93 -2.53 17.39 25.22
N LEU A 94 -3.27 16.30 25.06
CA LEU A 94 -2.90 15.16 24.22
C LEU A 94 -2.83 15.54 22.74
N PHE A 95 -3.78 16.35 22.29
CA PHE A 95 -3.77 16.91 20.94
C PHE A 95 -2.62 17.89 20.74
N LEU A 96 -2.32 18.74 21.72
CA LEU A 96 -1.18 19.66 21.69
C LEU A 96 0.15 18.91 21.58
N LEU A 97 0.34 17.85 22.37
CA LEU A 97 1.52 16.98 22.31
C LEU A 97 1.67 16.29 20.94
N TYR A 98 0.56 15.86 20.33
CA TYR A 98 0.57 15.29 18.98
C TYR A 98 0.95 16.33 17.91
N LEU A 99 0.46 17.56 18.01
CA LEU A 99 0.84 18.66 17.11
C LEU A 99 2.33 19.03 17.24
N LEU A 100 2.89 18.95 18.45
CA LEU A 100 4.29 19.26 18.73
C LEU A 100 5.25 18.16 18.27
N GLN A 101 4.78 16.93 18.02
CA GLN A 101 5.62 15.81 17.55
C GLN A 101 6.02 15.88 16.06
N GLY A 102 5.70 16.97 15.35
CA GLY A 102 6.33 17.32 14.07
C GLY A 102 6.42 16.16 13.08
N SER A 103 5.29 15.73 12.50
CA SER A 103 5.33 14.73 11.44
C SER A 103 5.93 15.35 10.18
N ASP A 104 7.16 14.96 9.83
CA ASP A 104 7.89 15.26 8.59
C ASP A 104 7.20 14.74 7.30
N VAL A 105 5.90 14.42 7.36
CA VAL A 105 5.15 13.78 6.28
C VAL A 105 4.43 14.86 5.46
N GLY A 106 5.11 15.31 4.40
CA GLY A 106 4.71 16.41 3.51
C GLY A 106 3.48 16.14 2.62
N GLY A 107 2.29 16.01 3.21
CA GLY A 107 1.03 15.91 2.47
C GLY A 107 -0.04 16.92 2.91
N LYS A 108 -0.35 17.91 2.06
CA LYS A 108 -1.46 18.88 2.25
C LYS A 108 -2.87 18.28 2.48
N PRO A 109 -3.30 17.13 1.93
CA PRO A 109 -4.67 16.65 2.13
C PRO A 109 -4.95 16.15 3.55
N HIS A 110 -3.93 15.82 4.34
CA HIS A 110 -4.12 15.34 5.72
C HIS A 110 -4.50 16.46 6.68
N PHE A 111 -4.07 17.70 6.45
CA PHE A 111 -4.38 18.82 7.33
C PHE A 111 -5.88 19.15 7.35
N LEU A 112 -6.51 19.25 6.18
CA LEU A 112 -7.94 19.57 6.05
C LEU A 112 -8.84 18.41 6.53
N LEU A 113 -8.47 17.16 6.26
CA LEU A 113 -9.22 16.00 6.76
C LEU A 113 -9.13 15.89 8.29
N ARG A 114 -7.96 16.22 8.88
CA ARG A 114 -7.75 16.28 10.33
C ARG A 114 -8.54 17.43 10.97
N LEU A 115 -8.62 18.59 10.31
CA LEU A 115 -9.45 19.72 10.74
C LEU A 115 -10.96 19.42 10.65
N ALA A 116 -11.38 18.70 9.61
CA ALA A 116 -12.77 18.30 9.40
C ALA A 116 -13.23 17.23 10.41
N ALA A 117 -12.37 16.26 10.74
CA ALA A 117 -12.62 15.30 11.82
C ALA A 117 -12.70 16.02 13.19
N LEU A 118 -11.87 17.05 13.40
CA LEU A 118 -11.93 17.92 14.58
C LEU A 118 -13.26 18.70 14.65
N GLY A 119 -13.69 19.29 13.54
CA GLY A 119 -14.96 19.98 13.42
C GLY A 119 -16.16 19.05 13.64
N ALA A 120 -16.11 17.83 13.12
CA ALA A 120 -17.15 16.83 13.32
C ALA A 120 -17.22 16.31 14.77
N ALA A 121 -16.08 16.08 15.43
CA ALA A 121 -16.03 15.74 16.85
C ALA A 121 -16.52 16.90 17.73
N PHE A 122 -16.11 18.13 17.42
CA PHE A 122 -16.56 19.36 18.10
C PHE A 122 -18.07 19.60 17.93
N LEU A 123 -18.61 19.38 16.72
CA LEU A 123 -20.04 19.52 16.44
C LEU A 123 -20.86 18.38 17.06
N GLY A 124 -20.40 17.13 17.01
CA GLY A 124 -21.08 15.99 17.65
C GLY A 124 -21.16 16.12 19.17
N MET A 125 -20.09 16.63 19.80
CA MET A 125 -20.01 16.78 21.26
C MET A 125 -20.73 18.03 21.80
N THR A 126 -20.96 19.06 20.96
CA THR A 126 -21.79 20.23 21.32
C THR A 126 -23.26 20.05 20.97
N HIS A 127 -23.58 19.24 19.96
CA HIS A 127 -24.95 18.99 19.50
C HIS A 127 -25.70 18.03 20.42
N TRP A 128 -25.08 16.97 20.93
CA TRP A 128 -25.76 15.94 21.73
C TRP A 128 -26.31 16.43 23.08
N PRO A 129 -25.58 17.19 23.91
CA PRO A 129 -26.13 17.74 25.15
C PRO A 129 -27.27 18.72 24.88
N ARG A 130 -27.14 19.51 23.81
CA ARG A 130 -28.16 20.46 23.34
C ARG A 130 -29.40 19.73 22.83
N GLU A 131 -29.25 18.61 22.15
CA GLU A 131 -30.34 17.72 21.73
C GLU A 131 -31.01 17.02 22.91
N GLN A 132 -30.28 16.63 23.95
CA GLN A 132 -30.89 16.02 25.15
C GLN A 132 -31.68 17.04 25.96
N ILE A 133 -31.18 18.27 26.08
CA ILE A 133 -31.92 19.42 26.67
C ILE A 133 -33.15 19.74 25.81
N GLN A 134 -33.02 19.78 24.48
CA GLN A 134 -34.14 20.00 23.56
C GLN A 134 -35.12 18.82 23.49
N ARG A 135 -34.69 17.58 23.71
CA ARG A 135 -35.56 16.38 23.82
C ARG A 135 -36.31 16.38 25.13
N TRP A 136 -35.68 16.86 26.20
CA TRP A 136 -36.34 17.11 27.48
C TRP A 136 -37.43 18.20 27.34
N GLU A 137 -37.17 19.25 26.56
CA GLU A 137 -38.17 20.27 26.20
C GLU A 137 -39.25 19.76 25.22
N LYS A 138 -38.89 18.91 24.24
CA LYS A 138 -39.82 18.33 23.25
C LYS A 138 -40.73 17.24 23.80
N ASN A 139 -40.39 16.62 24.93
CA ASN A 139 -41.24 15.64 25.60
C ASN A 139 -42.35 16.29 26.45
N ARG A 140 -42.47 17.61 26.40
CA ARG A 140 -43.74 18.32 26.63
C ARG A 140 -44.59 18.15 25.37
N ALA A 141 -45.73 17.47 25.51
CA ALA A 141 -46.50 16.84 24.43
C ALA A 141 -46.68 17.66 23.12
N PRO A 142 -46.48 17.04 21.94
CA PRO A 142 -46.72 17.63 20.62
C PRO A 142 -48.14 17.31 20.08
N THR A 143 -48.71 18.23 19.28
CA THR A 143 -49.88 17.94 18.43
C THR A 143 -49.46 17.79 16.97
N GLN A 144 -50.13 16.85 16.31
CA GLN A 144 -49.87 16.21 15.01
C GLN A 144 -50.10 17.10 13.77
N ALA A 145 -49.44 16.73 12.66
CA ALA A 145 -50.01 16.35 11.33
C ALA A 145 -48.92 16.52 10.25
N ALA A 146 -48.37 15.46 9.66
CA ALA A 146 -48.88 14.69 8.50
C ALA A 146 -48.91 15.52 7.19
N ALA A 147 -47.96 15.24 6.28
CA ALA A 147 -48.19 14.71 4.91
C ALA A 147 -48.29 15.87 3.88
N ASP A 148 -47.73 15.90 2.67
CA ASP A 148 -47.58 14.87 1.62
C ASP A 148 -46.60 15.33 0.49
N TYR A 149 -45.80 14.39 -0.03
CA TYR A 149 -45.67 13.91 -1.43
C TYR A 149 -45.33 14.76 -2.70
N VAL A 150 -44.44 14.13 -3.53
CA VAL A 150 -44.14 14.15 -5.01
C VAL A 150 -43.43 15.41 -5.58
N VAL A 151 -42.36 15.33 -6.40
CA VAL A 151 -42.36 15.09 -7.89
C VAL A 151 -40.93 14.93 -8.48
N GLN A 152 -40.79 13.94 -9.39
CA GLN A 152 -39.97 13.75 -10.63
C GLN A 152 -38.55 14.36 -10.73
N GLY A 153 -37.52 13.64 -11.19
CA GLY A 153 -37.23 13.17 -12.57
C GLY A 153 -35.89 13.80 -12.98
N GLU A 154 -34.85 13.12 -13.47
CA GLU A 154 -34.64 12.76 -14.88
C GLU A 154 -33.34 11.93 -15.02
N ALA A 155 -33.33 11.09 -16.06
CA ALA A 155 -32.25 10.22 -16.47
C ALA A 155 -31.18 10.96 -17.31
N SER A 156 -29.92 10.48 -17.27
CA SER A 156 -28.88 10.90 -18.22
C SER A 156 -28.02 9.73 -18.70
N SER A 157 -28.40 9.26 -19.90
CA SER A 157 -27.61 8.73 -21.03
C SER A 157 -26.34 7.90 -20.78
N GLU A 158 -26.46 6.60 -21.04
CA GLU A 158 -25.35 5.71 -21.41
C GLU A 158 -24.89 5.99 -22.85
N ARG A 159 -23.57 6.04 -23.08
CA ARG A 159 -22.96 6.01 -24.42
C ARG A 159 -22.63 4.57 -24.82
N PRO A 160 -22.96 4.10 -26.04
CA PRO A 160 -22.52 2.80 -26.51
C PRO A 160 -21.07 2.85 -26.99
N ALA A 161 -20.29 1.85 -26.57
CA ALA A 161 -18.96 1.56 -27.08
C ALA A 161 -19.07 0.73 -28.37
N GLU A 162 -18.69 1.33 -29.50
CA GLU A 162 -18.58 0.66 -30.79
C GLU A 162 -17.35 -0.26 -30.82
N SER A 163 -17.58 -1.56 -30.92
CA SER A 163 -16.56 -2.60 -31.09
C SER A 163 -16.24 -2.81 -32.57
N ARG A 164 -15.00 -2.52 -32.97
CA ARG A 164 -14.49 -2.90 -34.31
C ARG A 164 -13.93 -4.33 -34.27
N PRO A 165 -14.42 -5.27 -35.10
CA PRO A 165 -13.81 -6.59 -35.22
C PRO A 165 -12.53 -6.50 -36.07
N ALA A 166 -11.44 -7.06 -35.54
CA ALA A 166 -10.21 -7.30 -36.29
C ALA A 166 -10.41 -8.55 -37.17
N VAL A 167 -10.62 -8.32 -38.47
CA VAL A 167 -10.67 -9.39 -39.48
C VAL A 167 -9.23 -9.72 -39.88
N SER A 168 -8.74 -10.89 -39.46
CA SER A 168 -7.49 -11.46 -39.95
C SER A 168 -7.73 -12.00 -41.36
N ALA A 169 -7.22 -11.29 -42.38
CA ALA A 169 -7.36 -11.69 -43.78
C ALA A 169 -6.46 -12.90 -44.06
N VAL A 170 -7.08 -14.02 -44.45
CA VAL A 170 -6.39 -15.20 -44.98
C VAL A 170 -5.88 -14.86 -46.37
N LEU A 171 -4.56 -14.96 -46.58
CA LEU A 171 -3.96 -14.67 -47.89
C LEU A 171 -4.34 -15.76 -48.91
N PRO A 172 -4.63 -15.39 -50.18
CA PRO A 172 -5.01 -16.34 -51.22
C PRO A 172 -3.89 -17.35 -51.56
N PRO A 173 -4.24 -18.60 -51.93
CA PRO A 173 -3.26 -19.57 -52.41
C PRO A 173 -2.61 -19.10 -53.72
N GLY A 174 -1.27 -19.12 -53.78
CA GLY A 174 -0.48 -18.75 -54.97
C GLY A 174 0.43 -17.51 -54.83
N VAL A 175 0.33 -16.76 -53.73
CA VAL A 175 1.17 -15.57 -53.48
C VAL A 175 2.65 -15.94 -53.25
N GLU A 176 2.93 -17.17 -52.83
CA GLU A 176 4.28 -17.70 -52.60
C GLU A 176 5.13 -17.79 -53.89
N ALA A 177 4.48 -17.89 -55.06
CA ALA A 177 5.15 -17.94 -56.36
C ALA A 177 5.58 -16.57 -56.91
N LEU A 178 5.23 -15.47 -56.23
CA LEU A 178 5.53 -14.08 -56.60
C LEU A 178 6.66 -13.47 -55.76
N LEU A 179 7.62 -14.26 -55.31
CA LEU A 179 8.82 -13.72 -54.64
C LEU A 179 9.77 -13.11 -55.70
N VAL A 180 9.51 -11.86 -56.11
CA VAL A 180 10.15 -11.25 -57.31
C VAL A 180 11.60 -10.79 -57.08
N SER A 181 12.06 -10.56 -55.84
CA SER A 181 13.49 -10.35 -55.54
C SER A 181 13.74 -10.27 -54.02
N SER A 182 14.92 -10.68 -53.58
CA SER A 182 15.41 -10.38 -52.22
C SER A 182 15.89 -8.93 -52.14
N GLY A 183 15.03 -8.02 -51.70
CA GLY A 183 15.41 -6.66 -51.34
C GLY A 183 15.82 -6.55 -49.87
N THR A 184 16.84 -5.75 -49.56
CA THR A 184 17.15 -5.39 -48.17
C THR A 184 16.34 -4.16 -47.78
N PHE A 185 15.49 -4.29 -46.75
CA PHE A 185 14.77 -3.15 -46.20
C PHE A 185 15.75 -2.30 -45.39
N LYS A 186 16.05 -1.09 -45.87
CA LYS A 186 16.80 -0.08 -45.10
C LYS A 186 15.82 0.69 -44.22
N MET A 187 15.94 0.56 -42.91
CA MET A 187 15.20 1.39 -41.96
C MET A 187 16.03 2.63 -41.62
N ASP A 188 15.41 3.81 -41.65
CA ASP A 188 16.04 5.03 -41.16
C ASP A 188 16.25 4.90 -39.64
N ARG A 189 17.52 4.90 -39.24
CA ARG A 189 17.96 4.78 -37.85
C ARG A 189 17.40 5.89 -36.96
N ALA A 190 17.37 7.13 -37.43
CA ALA A 190 16.90 8.25 -36.62
C ALA A 190 15.40 8.08 -36.32
N ARG A 191 14.63 7.74 -37.34
CA ARG A 191 13.20 7.46 -37.23
C ARG A 191 12.93 6.24 -36.33
N MET A 192 13.73 5.19 -36.43
CA MET A 192 13.62 4.03 -35.55
C MET A 192 13.81 4.44 -34.09
N LEU A 193 14.87 5.20 -33.76
CA LEU A 193 15.13 5.63 -32.38
C LEU A 193 14.06 6.58 -31.85
N GLU A 194 13.52 7.47 -32.68
CA GLU A 194 12.37 8.31 -32.34
C GLU A 194 11.13 7.47 -32.00
N MET A 195 10.84 6.45 -32.81
CA MET A 195 9.72 5.55 -32.54
C MET A 195 9.95 4.71 -31.28
N LEU A 196 11.16 4.18 -31.10
CA LEU A 196 11.53 3.44 -29.90
C LEU A 196 11.40 4.32 -28.65
N SER A 197 11.89 5.57 -28.66
CA SER A 197 11.77 6.46 -27.51
C SER A 197 10.32 6.81 -27.19
N ARG A 198 9.47 7.02 -28.20
CA ARG A 198 8.06 7.39 -28.01
C ARG A 198 7.19 6.26 -27.48
N TYR A 199 7.43 5.03 -27.94
CA TYR A 199 6.56 3.89 -27.64
C TYR A 199 7.12 2.93 -26.58
N GLN A 200 8.34 3.14 -26.07
CA GLN A 200 8.90 2.32 -25.00
C GLN A 200 8.65 2.90 -23.61
N PHE A 201 8.34 2.00 -22.68
CA PHE A 201 7.96 2.24 -21.29
C PHE A 201 6.84 3.26 -21.10
N ALA A 202 5.71 2.85 -20.51
CA ALA A 202 4.62 3.78 -20.20
C ALA A 202 5.08 4.94 -19.30
N ASP A 203 6.00 4.66 -18.36
CA ASP A 203 6.49 5.63 -17.38
C ASP A 203 8.02 5.81 -17.49
N PRO A 204 8.50 7.00 -17.91
CA PRO A 204 9.92 7.29 -18.07
C PRO A 204 10.70 7.31 -16.75
N LYS A 205 10.03 7.45 -15.60
CA LYS A 205 10.67 7.33 -14.27
C LYS A 205 11.22 5.92 -14.01
N GLY A 206 10.88 4.95 -14.87
CA GLY A 206 11.41 3.60 -14.85
C GLY A 206 12.74 3.38 -15.58
N PHE A 207 13.47 4.43 -16.00
CA PHE A 207 14.71 4.29 -16.77
C PHE A 207 15.80 3.46 -16.06
N LEU A 208 15.79 3.43 -14.72
CA LEU A 208 16.71 2.59 -13.93
C LEU A 208 16.44 1.09 -14.10
N LEU A 209 15.23 0.67 -14.46
CA LEU A 209 14.87 -0.74 -14.54
C LEU A 209 15.68 -1.49 -15.61
N PRO A 210 15.81 -0.99 -16.86
CA PRO A 210 16.77 -1.52 -17.82
C PRO A 210 18.22 -1.53 -17.30
N TRP A 211 18.67 -0.49 -16.59
CA TRP A 211 20.05 -0.46 -16.11
C TRP A 211 20.34 -1.42 -14.96
N LEU A 212 19.35 -1.70 -14.11
CA LEU A 212 19.45 -2.78 -13.12
C LEU A 212 19.58 -4.15 -13.81
N ARG A 213 18.78 -4.39 -14.87
CA ARG A 213 18.91 -5.59 -15.72
C ARG A 213 20.29 -5.66 -16.37
N LEU A 214 20.80 -4.54 -16.89
CA LEU A 214 22.16 -4.43 -17.41
C LEU A 214 23.20 -4.85 -16.37
N ALA A 215 23.12 -4.34 -15.14
CA ALA A 215 24.09 -4.68 -14.09
C ALA A 215 24.09 -6.18 -13.77
N VAL A 216 22.90 -6.79 -13.67
CA VAL A 216 22.75 -8.24 -13.46
C VAL A 216 23.27 -9.03 -14.66
N ALA A 217 22.97 -8.58 -15.90
CA ALA A 217 23.47 -9.20 -17.13
C ALA A 217 25.00 -9.07 -17.27
N SER A 218 25.60 -8.03 -16.69
CA SER A 218 27.05 -7.87 -16.57
C SER A 218 27.67 -8.76 -15.48
N GLY A 219 26.86 -9.51 -14.72
CA GLY A 219 27.34 -10.37 -13.63
C GLY A 219 27.80 -9.59 -12.40
N ALA A 220 27.23 -8.40 -12.16
CA ALA A 220 27.51 -7.64 -10.94
C ALA A 220 27.10 -8.44 -9.70
N ALA A 221 27.89 -8.35 -8.64
CA ALA A 221 27.52 -8.84 -7.31
C ALA A 221 26.86 -7.74 -6.46
N ARG A 222 27.17 -6.47 -6.78
CA ARG A 222 26.71 -5.30 -6.04
C ARG A 222 26.30 -4.17 -6.98
N ILE A 223 25.17 -3.56 -6.67
CA ILE A 223 24.67 -2.34 -7.33
C ILE A 223 24.49 -1.26 -6.27
N GLU A 224 25.00 -0.06 -6.52
CA GLU A 224 24.81 1.11 -5.68
C GLU A 224 24.08 2.21 -6.46
N LEU A 225 23.01 2.75 -5.88
CA LEU A 225 22.33 3.96 -6.34
C LEU A 225 22.55 5.04 -5.29
N LEU A 226 23.16 6.14 -5.69
CA LEU A 226 23.50 7.26 -4.81
C LEU A 226 22.83 8.53 -5.31
N THR A 227 22.18 9.24 -4.40
CA THR A 227 21.69 10.59 -4.62
C THR A 227 22.87 11.55 -4.51
N LYS A 228 23.14 12.31 -5.58
CA LYS A 228 24.26 13.27 -5.63
C LYS A 228 23.77 14.62 -6.11
N GLY A 229 23.52 15.53 -5.18
CA GLY A 229 23.15 16.92 -5.49
C GLY A 229 21.85 17.02 -6.28
N ASP A 230 21.98 17.17 -7.59
CA ASP A 230 20.93 17.36 -8.59
C ASP A 230 20.70 16.11 -9.47
N GLY A 231 21.21 14.96 -9.04
CA GLY A 231 21.28 13.76 -9.88
C GLY A 231 21.33 12.42 -9.16
N ILE A 232 21.42 11.37 -9.98
CA ILE A 232 21.58 9.97 -9.56
C ILE A 232 22.94 9.47 -10.07
N GLU A 233 23.66 8.77 -9.22
CA GLU A 233 24.84 8.00 -9.57
C GLU A 233 24.53 6.50 -9.37
N MET A 234 24.68 5.70 -10.42
CA MET A 234 24.57 4.25 -10.38
C MET A 234 25.96 3.63 -10.56
N ARG A 235 26.35 2.71 -9.67
CA ARG A 235 27.62 1.97 -9.73
C ARG A 235 27.36 0.48 -9.65
N PHE A 236 28.12 -0.31 -10.38
CA PHE A 236 28.11 -1.76 -10.23
C PHE A 236 29.46 -2.38 -10.64
N ASP A 237 29.76 -3.53 -10.05
CA ASP A 237 31.05 -4.24 -10.15
C ASP A 237 31.09 -5.36 -11.20
N GLY A 238 30.10 -5.42 -12.08
CA GLY A 238 30.04 -6.38 -13.20
C GLY A 238 31.02 -6.07 -14.33
N LYS A 239 31.06 -6.96 -15.33
CA LYS A 239 31.86 -6.83 -16.55
C LYS A 239 31.66 -5.45 -17.20
N PRO A 240 32.75 -4.68 -17.45
CA PRO A 240 32.67 -3.40 -18.13
C PRO A 240 31.98 -3.46 -19.50
N LEU A 241 31.44 -2.31 -19.89
CA LEU A 241 30.91 -2.02 -21.22
C LEU A 241 32.07 -1.78 -22.16
N ASP A 242 31.94 -2.26 -23.39
CA ASP A 242 32.93 -2.11 -24.44
C ASP A 242 32.93 -0.68 -25.01
N ALA A 243 34.11 -0.25 -25.48
CA ALA A 243 34.27 1.06 -26.08
C ALA A 243 33.43 1.22 -27.37
N ALA A 244 33.14 0.14 -28.09
CA ALA A 244 32.30 0.17 -29.27
C ALA A 244 30.84 0.49 -28.91
N LEU A 245 30.27 -0.18 -27.90
CA LEU A 245 28.96 0.17 -27.36
C LEU A 245 28.89 1.61 -26.84
N LEU A 246 29.91 2.08 -26.12
CA LEU A 246 29.90 3.46 -25.62
C LEU A 246 30.03 4.50 -26.75
N ARG A 247 30.70 4.16 -27.85
CA ARG A 247 30.72 5.01 -29.06
C ARG A 247 29.36 5.04 -29.77
N ASP A 248 28.67 3.90 -29.80
CA ASP A 248 27.34 3.78 -30.38
C ASP A 248 26.40 2.95 -29.49
N PRO A 249 25.72 3.58 -28.51
CA PRO A 249 24.85 2.88 -27.57
C PRO A 249 23.63 2.19 -28.19
N TYR A 250 23.30 2.51 -29.45
CA TYR A 250 22.08 2.09 -30.11
C TYR A 250 22.30 1.08 -31.24
N ALA A 251 23.55 0.78 -31.58
CA ALA A 251 23.90 -0.24 -32.57
C ALA A 251 23.23 -1.59 -32.27
N CYS A 252 23.09 -1.92 -30.99
CA CYS A 252 22.46 -3.17 -30.51
C CYS A 252 21.00 -3.38 -30.92
N PHE A 253 20.30 -2.35 -31.41
CA PHE A 253 18.94 -2.49 -31.94
C PHE A 253 18.89 -2.87 -33.42
N MET A 254 20.00 -2.71 -34.15
CA MET A 254 20.10 -3.00 -35.59
C MET A 254 20.89 -4.29 -35.87
N GLU A 255 21.74 -4.72 -34.94
CA GLU A 255 22.53 -5.93 -35.08
C GLU A 255 21.72 -7.20 -34.79
N GLU A 256 22.00 -8.26 -35.55
CA GLU A 256 21.45 -9.59 -35.28
C GLU A 256 21.90 -10.09 -33.89
N GLY A 257 20.97 -10.69 -33.16
CA GLY A 257 21.15 -10.95 -31.73
C GLY A 257 22.33 -11.86 -31.40
N GLY A 258 23.20 -11.41 -30.49
CA GLY A 258 24.20 -12.22 -29.78
C GLY A 258 23.96 -12.27 -28.27
N LYS A 259 24.73 -13.07 -27.52
CA LYS A 259 24.62 -13.13 -26.05
C LYS A 259 24.86 -11.77 -25.39
N GLU A 260 25.87 -11.04 -25.86
CA GLU A 260 26.18 -9.67 -25.41
C GLU A 260 25.10 -8.65 -25.82
N SER A 261 24.34 -8.94 -26.88
CA SER A 261 23.30 -8.05 -27.40
C SER A 261 22.19 -7.79 -26.39
N ALA A 262 21.84 -8.77 -25.53
CA ALA A 262 20.85 -8.55 -24.47
C ALA A 262 21.32 -7.48 -23.47
N ARG A 263 22.56 -7.60 -23.00
CA ARG A 263 23.22 -6.64 -22.10
C ARG A 263 23.27 -5.24 -22.73
N HIS A 264 23.67 -5.15 -24.00
CA HIS A 264 23.78 -3.89 -24.72
C HIS A 264 22.41 -3.24 -24.95
N ARG A 265 21.38 -4.02 -25.25
CA ARG A 265 19.99 -3.55 -25.37
C ARG A 265 19.48 -2.93 -24.07
N HIS A 266 19.78 -3.53 -22.92
CA HIS A 266 19.40 -2.96 -21.62
C HIS A 266 20.04 -1.59 -21.38
N PHE A 267 21.30 -1.41 -21.77
CA PHE A 267 21.97 -0.10 -21.72
C PHE A 267 21.27 0.93 -22.62
N GLY A 268 21.06 0.58 -23.89
CA GLY A 268 20.38 1.44 -24.87
C GLY A 268 18.96 1.81 -24.46
N TYR A 269 18.18 0.86 -23.92
CA TYR A 269 16.83 1.12 -23.43
C TYR A 269 16.79 2.07 -22.23
N GLY A 270 17.73 1.93 -21.29
CA GLY A 270 17.81 2.87 -20.16
C GLY A 270 18.13 4.28 -20.63
N LEU A 271 19.04 4.44 -21.61
CA LEU A 271 19.31 5.73 -22.24
C LEU A 271 18.07 6.31 -22.95
N LEU A 272 17.41 5.54 -23.83
CA LEU A 272 16.20 5.98 -24.54
C LEU A 272 15.08 6.42 -23.58
N THR A 273 14.87 5.64 -22.52
CA THR A 273 13.84 5.95 -21.49
C THR A 273 14.21 7.23 -20.73
N LEU A 274 15.49 7.40 -20.41
CA LEU A 274 16.00 8.55 -19.69
C LEU A 274 15.87 9.86 -20.48
N TYR A 275 16.05 9.86 -21.81
CA TYR A 275 15.93 11.10 -22.60
C TYR A 275 14.57 11.79 -22.48
N ARG A 276 13.51 11.05 -22.17
CA ARG A 276 12.17 11.59 -21.94
C ARG A 276 12.05 12.39 -20.64
N LEU A 277 13.03 12.28 -19.76
CA LEU A 277 13.15 13.07 -18.52
C LEU A 277 14.08 14.28 -18.71
N GLU A 278 14.55 14.53 -19.94
CA GLU A 278 15.37 15.69 -20.31
C GLU A 278 16.54 15.95 -19.33
N PRO A 279 17.41 14.95 -19.09
CA PRO A 279 18.57 15.16 -18.23
C PRO A 279 19.49 16.23 -18.83
N ARG A 280 20.11 17.05 -17.97
CA ARG A 280 21.14 18.01 -18.39
C ARG A 280 22.35 17.30 -18.97
N SER A 281 22.77 16.24 -18.28
CA SER A 281 23.95 15.46 -18.67
C SER A 281 23.85 14.02 -18.18
N VAL A 282 24.44 13.14 -18.98
CA VAL A 282 24.65 11.73 -18.69
C VAL A 282 26.12 11.41 -18.94
N SER A 283 26.80 10.86 -17.94
CA SER A 283 28.17 10.37 -18.11
C SER A 283 28.28 8.92 -17.68
N VAL A 284 28.96 8.12 -18.49
CA VAL A 284 29.21 6.71 -18.25
C VAL A 284 30.71 6.48 -18.30
N VAL A 285 31.25 5.92 -17.22
CA VAL A 285 32.62 5.41 -17.16
C VAL A 285 32.51 3.91 -16.91
N SER A 286 33.13 3.10 -17.75
CA SER A 286 33.06 1.65 -17.63
C SER A 286 34.38 1.01 -18.05
N GLY A 287 35.16 0.50 -17.09
CA GLY A 287 36.54 0.16 -17.36
C GLY A 287 37.32 1.39 -17.87
N GLU A 288 38.00 1.21 -18.99
CA GLU A 288 38.69 2.28 -19.71
C GLU A 288 37.77 3.08 -20.65
N ALA A 289 36.60 2.54 -20.96
CA ALA A 289 35.67 3.13 -21.90
C ALA A 289 34.86 4.26 -21.25
N ARG A 290 34.60 5.31 -22.04
CA ARG A 290 33.88 6.50 -21.59
C ARG A 290 32.82 6.90 -22.61
N LEU A 291 31.63 7.21 -22.12
CA LEU A 291 30.58 7.89 -22.88
C LEU A 291 30.17 9.12 -22.10
N ARG A 292 29.97 10.22 -22.81
CA ARG A 292 29.45 11.44 -22.21
C ARG A 292 28.49 12.09 -23.19
N VAL A 293 27.25 12.28 -22.74
CA VAL A 293 26.21 13.00 -23.48
C VAL A 293 25.78 14.17 -22.62
N ALA A 294 25.95 15.38 -23.14
CA ALA A 294 25.51 16.60 -22.48
C ALA A 294 24.65 17.41 -23.44
N LEU A 295 23.74 18.22 -22.89
CA LEU A 295 23.06 19.23 -23.68
C LEU A 295 24.09 20.18 -24.33
N PRO A 296 23.81 20.69 -25.54
CA PRO A 296 24.69 21.67 -26.20
C PRO A 296 25.03 22.84 -25.26
N GLY A 297 26.31 23.18 -25.15
CA GLY A 297 26.79 24.32 -24.35
C GLY A 297 27.18 24.00 -22.89
N VAL A 298 27.04 22.76 -22.42
CA VAL A 298 27.54 22.36 -21.09
C VAL A 298 28.99 21.89 -21.20
N ALA A 299 29.94 22.69 -20.71
CA ALA A 299 31.35 22.28 -20.61
C ALA A 299 31.48 21.17 -19.56
N VAL A 300 32.11 20.05 -19.94
CA VAL A 300 32.29 18.92 -19.04
C VAL A 300 33.78 18.63 -18.87
N LYS A 301 34.27 18.58 -17.63
CA LYS A 301 35.67 18.27 -17.32
C LYS A 301 35.96 16.77 -17.46
N ASP A 302 37.02 16.39 -18.18
CA ASP A 302 37.31 15.01 -18.61
C ASP A 302 38.11 14.14 -17.61
N GLU A 303 38.36 14.62 -16.40
CA GLU A 303 39.30 13.98 -15.47
C GLU A 303 38.67 12.97 -14.50
N GLU A 304 37.84 12.04 -15.00
CA GLU A 304 37.43 10.91 -14.17
C GLU A 304 38.42 9.74 -14.30
N PRO A 305 38.87 9.12 -13.19
CA PRO A 305 39.75 7.97 -13.24
C PRO A 305 39.04 6.74 -13.83
N SER A 306 39.81 5.85 -14.46
CA SER A 306 39.32 4.52 -14.85
C SER A 306 38.84 3.76 -13.62
N ILE A 307 37.77 2.98 -13.77
CA ILE A 307 37.21 2.17 -12.69
C ILE A 307 37.03 0.72 -13.16
N PRO A 308 37.19 -0.29 -12.28
CA PRO A 308 37.08 -1.69 -12.67
C PRO A 308 35.67 -2.14 -13.07
N GLY A 309 34.63 -1.37 -12.70
CA GLY A 309 33.22 -1.67 -12.99
C GLY A 309 32.58 -0.63 -13.91
N THR A 310 31.31 -0.32 -13.67
CA THR A 310 30.56 0.71 -14.40
C THR A 310 30.00 1.75 -13.45
N LEU A 311 30.08 3.01 -13.86
CA LEU A 311 29.57 4.20 -13.20
C LEU A 311 28.74 4.98 -14.20
N ILE A 312 27.47 5.18 -13.90
CA ILE A 312 26.55 5.99 -14.69
C ILE A 312 26.08 7.15 -13.82
N ARG A 313 26.27 8.38 -14.28
CA ARG A 313 25.79 9.60 -13.61
C ARG A 313 24.78 10.29 -14.49
N VAL A 314 23.69 10.72 -13.88
CA VAL A 314 22.63 11.49 -14.51
C VAL A 314 22.40 12.74 -13.68
N ARG A 315 22.38 13.92 -14.32
CA ARG A 315 22.12 15.20 -13.65
C ARG A 315 20.97 15.96 -14.31
N TRP A 316 20.23 16.73 -13.52
CA TRP A 316 19.12 17.58 -13.96
C TRP A 316 19.28 19.01 -13.42
N ASP A 317 18.73 20.00 -14.13
CA ASP A 317 18.95 21.42 -13.81
C ASP A 317 18.00 22.03 -12.77
N SER A 318 16.98 21.31 -12.32
CA SER A 318 15.86 21.91 -11.57
C SER A 318 15.79 21.43 -10.12
N MET A 319 15.27 22.27 -9.22
CA MET A 319 14.95 21.84 -7.85
C MET A 319 13.89 20.73 -7.82
N ALA A 320 13.01 20.68 -8.82
CA ALA A 320 12.04 19.61 -9.00
C ALA A 320 12.69 18.25 -9.26
N SER A 321 13.97 18.22 -9.69
CA SER A 321 14.71 16.98 -9.89
C SER A 321 14.86 16.16 -8.61
N ARG A 322 14.88 16.77 -7.42
CA ARG A 322 14.96 16.01 -6.16
C ARG A 322 13.77 15.09 -5.96
N LEU A 323 12.57 15.56 -6.28
CA LEU A 323 11.36 14.75 -6.22
C LEU A 323 11.41 13.62 -7.27
N LEU A 324 11.81 13.96 -8.50
CA LEU A 324 11.98 13.00 -9.58
C LEU A 324 12.98 11.89 -9.21
N VAL A 325 14.12 12.26 -8.61
CA VAL A 325 15.14 11.32 -8.14
C VAL A 325 14.55 10.37 -7.11
N GLY A 326 13.83 10.89 -6.11
CA GLY A 326 13.16 10.08 -5.09
C GLY A 326 12.16 9.08 -5.68
N GLU A 327 11.37 9.50 -6.68
CA GLU A 327 10.43 8.62 -7.38
C GLU A 327 11.14 7.52 -8.20
N CYS A 328 12.23 7.87 -8.89
CA CYS A 328 13.01 6.91 -9.68
C CYS A 328 13.68 5.86 -8.77
N LEU A 329 14.26 6.28 -7.64
CA LEU A 329 14.87 5.37 -6.66
C LEU A 329 13.84 4.48 -5.96
N THR A 330 12.67 5.04 -5.61
CA THR A 330 11.56 4.26 -5.05
C THR A 330 11.12 3.18 -6.04
N LYS A 331 10.97 3.53 -7.31
CA LYS A 331 10.59 2.57 -8.35
C LYS A 331 11.66 1.50 -8.58
N ALA A 332 12.94 1.86 -8.53
CA ALA A 332 14.05 0.91 -8.59
C ALA A 332 14.03 -0.07 -7.41
N ARG A 333 13.86 0.44 -6.19
CA ARG A 333 13.72 -0.35 -4.96
C ARG A 333 12.57 -1.35 -5.03
N ASP A 334 11.39 -0.85 -5.41
CA ASP A 334 10.15 -1.65 -5.37
C ASP A 334 10.09 -2.68 -6.51
N ALA A 335 10.92 -2.53 -7.55
CA ALA A 335 10.99 -3.44 -8.68
C ALA A 335 12.13 -4.47 -8.59
N PHE A 336 13.15 -4.27 -7.75
CA PHE A 336 14.35 -5.12 -7.73
C PHE A 336 14.35 -6.11 -6.58
N GLY A 337 14.50 -7.42 -6.83
CA GLY A 337 14.63 -8.35 -5.71
C GLY A 337 14.54 -9.85 -5.95
N LEU A 338 14.63 -10.35 -7.19
CA LEU A 338 14.61 -11.79 -7.46
C LEU A 338 15.89 -12.27 -8.16
N CYS A 339 17.03 -12.00 -7.53
CA CYS A 339 18.37 -12.43 -7.92
C CYS A 339 19.35 -12.38 -6.73
N ASP A 340 20.56 -12.92 -6.89
CA ASP A 340 21.60 -12.92 -5.86
C ASP A 340 22.36 -11.58 -5.75
N VAL A 341 22.09 -10.64 -6.65
CA VAL A 341 22.75 -9.32 -6.69
C VAL A 341 22.16 -8.41 -5.62
N ARG A 342 23.03 -7.75 -4.83
CA ARG A 342 22.61 -6.83 -3.76
C ARG A 342 22.47 -5.40 -4.27
N LEU A 343 21.34 -4.77 -3.97
CA LEU A 343 21.06 -3.37 -4.30
C LEU A 343 21.24 -2.50 -3.05
N PHE A 344 22.02 -1.44 -3.16
CA PHE A 344 22.19 -0.42 -2.14
C PHE A 344 21.62 0.91 -2.66
N ILE A 345 20.85 1.61 -1.84
CA ILE A 345 20.34 2.96 -2.11
C ILE A 345 20.82 3.87 -0.99
N ASP A 346 21.62 4.88 -1.34
CA ASP A 346 22.20 5.83 -0.39
C ASP A 346 22.94 5.14 0.77
N GLY A 347 23.66 4.06 0.45
CA GLY A 347 24.45 3.27 1.39
C GLY A 347 23.66 2.21 2.18
N GLN A 348 22.33 2.19 2.09
CA GLN A 348 21.49 1.19 2.75
C GLN A 348 21.12 0.06 1.79
N GLU A 349 21.21 -1.19 2.24
CA GLU A 349 20.77 -2.32 1.44
C GLU A 349 19.24 -2.27 1.27
N ALA A 350 18.79 -2.23 0.03
CA ALA A 350 17.38 -2.27 -0.33
C ALA A 350 16.88 -3.73 -0.24
N PRO A 351 15.99 -4.06 0.71
CA PRO A 351 15.45 -5.41 0.78
C PRO A 351 14.59 -5.70 -0.44
N PRO A 352 14.54 -6.95 -0.92
CA PRO A 352 13.68 -7.29 -2.05
C PRO A 352 12.20 -7.06 -1.69
N PRO A 353 11.31 -6.77 -2.66
CA PRO A 353 9.90 -6.46 -2.41
C PRO A 353 9.13 -7.53 -1.62
N TRP A 354 9.58 -8.78 -1.69
CA TRP A 354 8.98 -9.90 -0.98
C TRP A 354 9.57 -10.14 0.42
N ALA A 355 10.66 -9.47 0.81
CA ALA A 355 11.31 -9.65 2.12
C ALA A 355 10.40 -9.32 3.31
N ALA A 356 9.48 -8.37 3.15
CA ALA A 356 8.47 -8.06 4.16
C ALA A 356 7.60 -9.28 4.54
N TYR A 357 7.57 -10.31 3.70
CA TYR A 357 6.80 -11.53 3.87
C TYR A 357 7.69 -12.76 4.11
N GLN A 358 8.98 -12.59 4.40
CA GLN A 358 9.96 -13.67 4.47
C GLN A 358 9.56 -14.79 5.45
N ALA A 359 8.89 -14.45 6.56
CA ALA A 359 8.43 -15.43 7.55
C ALA A 359 7.40 -16.43 6.98
N GLU A 360 6.62 -16.02 5.98
CA GLU A 360 5.59 -16.83 5.34
C GLU A 360 6.00 -17.32 3.95
N ALA A 361 7.10 -16.78 3.44
CA ALA A 361 7.62 -17.03 2.12
C ALA A 361 8.16 -18.44 1.97
N LYS A 362 7.77 -19.09 0.87
CA LYS A 362 8.31 -20.38 0.49
C LYS A 362 9.01 -20.26 -0.85
N ALA A 363 10.34 -20.32 -0.79
CA ALA A 363 11.15 -20.40 -1.98
C ALA A 363 10.90 -21.73 -2.71
N PHE A 364 10.96 -21.70 -4.04
CA PHE A 364 10.88 -22.88 -4.88
C PHE A 364 11.85 -22.78 -6.05
N LYS A 365 12.25 -23.94 -6.57
CA LYS A 365 13.09 -24.07 -7.76
C LYS A 365 12.73 -25.34 -8.50
N GLU A 366 12.41 -25.21 -9.78
CA GLU A 366 12.06 -26.32 -10.67
C GLU A 366 12.71 -26.11 -12.04
N GLY A 367 13.76 -26.89 -12.32
CA GLY A 367 14.60 -26.67 -13.49
C GLY A 367 15.28 -25.29 -13.45
N SER A 368 15.08 -24.51 -14.50
CA SER A 368 15.58 -23.12 -14.64
C SER A 368 14.69 -22.08 -13.96
N THR A 369 13.43 -22.43 -13.68
CA THR A 369 12.48 -21.54 -13.02
C THR A 369 12.71 -21.57 -11.53
N TRP A 370 12.72 -20.40 -10.90
CA TRP A 370 12.73 -20.31 -9.45
C TRP A 370 11.98 -19.07 -9.00
N GLY A 371 11.64 -19.04 -7.71
CA GLY A 371 10.83 -17.97 -7.18
C GLY A 371 10.47 -18.14 -5.72
N VAL A 372 9.54 -17.31 -5.29
CA VAL A 372 8.98 -17.29 -3.93
C VAL A 372 7.46 -17.28 -4.04
N VAL A 373 6.79 -18.17 -3.30
CA VAL A 373 5.33 -18.15 -3.14
C VAL A 373 5.00 -17.70 -1.73
N LEU A 374 4.03 -16.80 -1.62
CA LEU A 374 3.45 -16.31 -0.38
C LEU A 374 1.99 -16.74 -0.28
N PRO A 375 1.48 -17.04 0.93
CA PRO A 375 0.04 -17.02 1.16
C PRO A 375 -0.51 -15.64 0.79
N ALA A 376 -1.65 -15.58 0.10
CA ALA A 376 -2.35 -14.30 0.02
C ALA A 376 -2.91 -13.98 1.41
N LEU A 377 -2.36 -12.95 2.03
CA LEU A 377 -2.78 -12.46 3.35
C LEU A 377 -4.08 -11.66 3.30
N ASP A 378 -4.44 -11.15 2.12
CA ASP A 378 -5.65 -10.37 1.90
C ASP A 378 -6.58 -11.06 0.90
N THR A 379 -7.87 -11.02 1.19
CA THR A 379 -8.94 -11.45 0.29
C THR A 379 -9.05 -10.56 -0.95
N GLU A 380 -8.60 -9.31 -0.90
CA GLU A 380 -8.60 -8.41 -2.06
C GLU A 380 -7.48 -8.74 -3.06
N TYR A 381 -6.41 -9.41 -2.61
CA TYR A 381 -5.35 -9.87 -3.48
C TYR A 381 -5.79 -11.13 -4.24
N ARG A 382 -6.34 -10.88 -5.44
CA ARG A 382 -6.49 -11.88 -6.49
C ARG A 382 -5.13 -12.54 -6.77
N ASN A 383 -5.19 -13.79 -7.23
CA ASN A 383 -4.04 -14.65 -7.53
C ASN A 383 -3.06 -13.90 -8.45
N TRP A 384 -1.94 -13.43 -7.92
CA TRP A 384 -1.00 -12.60 -8.66
C TRP A 384 0.34 -13.29 -8.80
N VAL A 385 0.81 -13.37 -10.04
CA VAL A 385 2.15 -13.85 -10.37
C VAL A 385 2.93 -12.65 -10.90
N HIS A 386 3.91 -12.22 -10.11
CA HIS A 386 4.87 -11.19 -10.46
C HIS A 386 6.06 -11.83 -11.16
N PHE A 387 6.31 -11.43 -12.39
CA PHE A 387 7.42 -11.95 -13.16
C PHE A 387 8.61 -10.99 -13.15
N TYR A 388 9.78 -11.58 -13.00
CA TYR A 388 11.06 -10.90 -12.95
C TYR A 388 11.95 -11.42 -14.07
N VAL A 389 12.69 -10.51 -14.69
CA VAL A 389 13.76 -10.83 -15.64
C VAL A 389 15.03 -10.19 -15.09
N GLN A 390 16.07 -11.00 -14.90
CA GLN A 390 17.34 -10.55 -14.32
C GLN A 390 17.14 -9.79 -13.00
N GLY A 391 16.32 -10.34 -12.11
CA GLY A 391 16.06 -9.76 -10.79
C GLY A 391 15.17 -8.52 -10.76
N VAL A 392 14.73 -8.01 -11.91
CA VAL A 392 13.90 -6.81 -12.04
C VAL A 392 12.48 -7.17 -12.47
N PHE A 393 11.49 -6.66 -11.75
CA PHE A 393 10.08 -6.81 -12.04
C PHE A 393 9.74 -6.31 -13.46
N VAL A 394 8.89 -7.06 -14.16
CA VAL A 394 8.46 -6.74 -15.53
C VAL A 394 6.95 -6.56 -15.55
N GLU A 395 6.23 -7.62 -15.20
CA GLU A 395 4.80 -7.72 -15.39
C GLU A 395 4.18 -8.50 -14.24
N LYS A 396 2.93 -8.17 -13.97
CA LYS A 396 2.06 -8.88 -13.04
C LYS A 396 0.89 -9.46 -13.82
N THR A 397 0.68 -10.76 -13.68
CA THR A 397 -0.39 -11.48 -14.39
C THR A 397 -1.28 -12.24 -13.40
N THR A 398 -2.54 -12.44 -13.79
CA THR A 398 -3.48 -13.29 -13.07
C THR A 398 -3.61 -14.65 -13.77
N PRO A 399 -3.48 -15.78 -13.06
CA PRO A 399 -3.83 -17.09 -13.60
C PRO A 399 -5.27 -17.13 -14.11
N LYS A 400 -5.52 -17.78 -15.25
CA LYS A 400 -6.86 -17.86 -15.87
C LYS A 400 -7.86 -18.67 -15.03
N LYS A 401 -7.38 -19.65 -14.28
CA LYS A 401 -8.21 -20.54 -13.47
C LYS A 401 -8.25 -20.01 -12.04
N ASP A 402 -9.44 -20.00 -11.44
CA ASP A 402 -9.57 -19.73 -10.01
C ASP A 402 -8.77 -20.78 -9.25
N SER A 403 -7.60 -20.34 -8.80
CA SER A 403 -6.52 -21.20 -8.34
C SER A 403 -6.37 -21.12 -6.82
N GLY A 404 -7.25 -20.37 -6.13
CA GLY A 404 -7.10 -19.98 -4.74
C GLY A 404 -6.12 -18.82 -4.57
N HIS A 405 -6.25 -18.08 -3.46
CA HIS A 405 -5.49 -16.85 -3.21
C HIS A 405 -4.01 -17.12 -2.87
N PHE A 406 -3.11 -16.74 -3.77
CA PHE A 406 -1.67 -16.74 -3.54
C PHE A 406 -1.00 -15.57 -4.27
N MET A 407 0.19 -15.18 -3.80
CA MET A 407 1.08 -14.27 -4.50
C MET A 407 2.38 -15.01 -4.80
N ALA A 408 2.86 -14.94 -6.04
CA ALA A 408 4.12 -15.55 -6.44
C ALA A 408 5.03 -14.53 -7.11
N PHE A 409 6.33 -14.62 -6.81
CA PHE A 409 7.41 -13.88 -7.45
C PHE A 409 8.25 -14.90 -8.21
N VAL A 410 8.32 -14.80 -9.53
CA VAL A 410 8.87 -15.86 -10.38
C VAL A 410 9.84 -15.28 -11.39
N THR A 411 10.93 -16.00 -11.61
CA THR A 411 11.90 -15.71 -12.67
C THR A 411 12.26 -17.02 -13.37
N ASP A 412 12.50 -16.92 -14.67
CA ASP A 412 13.11 -17.98 -15.46
C ASP A 412 14.05 -17.31 -16.46
N PRO A 413 15.30 -17.80 -16.62
CA PRO A 413 16.28 -17.25 -17.56
C PRO A 413 15.79 -17.23 -19.02
N GLY A 414 14.83 -18.07 -19.38
CA GLY A 414 14.22 -18.12 -20.70
C GLY A 414 13.08 -17.13 -20.92
N LEU A 415 12.68 -16.33 -19.92
CA LEU A 415 11.62 -15.33 -20.10
C LEU A 415 12.06 -14.25 -21.10
N THR A 416 11.27 -14.09 -22.15
CA THR A 416 11.52 -13.09 -23.18
C THR A 416 10.70 -11.84 -22.92
N LEU A 417 11.37 -10.67 -22.89
CA LEU A 417 10.70 -9.39 -22.79
C LEU A 417 10.02 -9.01 -24.11
N SER A 418 8.85 -8.39 -24.02
CA SER A 418 8.24 -7.66 -25.12
C SER A 418 9.12 -6.48 -25.57
N LEU A 419 8.84 -5.95 -26.77
CA LEU A 419 9.58 -4.81 -27.33
C LEU A 419 9.52 -3.56 -26.44
N SER A 420 8.44 -3.38 -25.68
CA SER A 420 8.27 -2.26 -24.74
C SER A 420 9.04 -2.45 -23.43
N GLN A 421 9.66 -3.62 -23.22
CA GLN A 421 10.41 -4.01 -22.02
C GLN A 421 9.59 -4.04 -20.71
N SER A 422 8.26 -3.88 -20.81
CA SER A 422 7.30 -3.77 -19.71
C SER A 422 6.33 -4.95 -19.63
N GLY A 423 6.48 -5.93 -20.51
CA GLY A 423 5.65 -7.12 -20.57
C GLY A 423 6.47 -8.34 -20.98
N ILE A 424 5.93 -9.52 -20.77
CA ILE A 424 6.57 -10.80 -21.10
C ILE A 424 5.84 -11.46 -22.26
N LEU A 425 6.60 -11.99 -23.23
CA LEU A 425 6.01 -12.76 -24.31
C LEU A 425 5.44 -14.07 -23.78
N GLN A 426 4.23 -14.44 -24.21
CA GLN A 426 3.54 -15.66 -23.77
C GLN A 426 4.07 -16.92 -24.48
N ASP A 427 5.38 -17.11 -24.40
CA ASP A 427 6.12 -18.24 -24.95
C ASP A 427 6.11 -19.44 -23.98
N ASP A 428 6.88 -20.48 -24.32
CA ASP A 428 6.96 -21.68 -23.49
C ASP A 428 7.69 -21.44 -22.17
N ALA A 429 8.61 -20.48 -22.08
CA ALA A 429 9.24 -20.11 -20.81
C ALA A 429 8.22 -19.45 -19.86
N PHE A 430 7.39 -18.55 -20.38
CA PHE A 430 6.28 -17.99 -19.62
C PHE A 430 5.31 -19.07 -19.12
N LYS A 431 4.89 -20.00 -19.99
CA LYS A 431 3.99 -21.11 -19.60
C LYS A 431 4.61 -21.99 -18.51
N ARG A 432 5.90 -22.33 -18.62
CA ARG A 432 6.62 -23.11 -17.59
C ARG A 432 6.69 -22.35 -16.27
N ALA A 433 7.05 -21.07 -16.30
CA ALA A 433 7.14 -20.24 -15.11
C ALA A 433 5.78 -20.11 -14.40
N MET A 434 4.71 -19.92 -15.17
CA MET A 434 3.33 -19.88 -14.67
C MET A 434 2.92 -21.23 -14.06
N ALA A 435 3.19 -22.34 -14.74
CA ALA A 435 2.87 -23.68 -14.25
C ALA A 435 3.60 -24.00 -12.92
N CYS A 436 4.86 -23.57 -12.79
CA CYS A 436 5.60 -23.69 -11.54
C CYS A 436 4.92 -22.88 -10.42
N ALA A 437 4.58 -21.61 -10.67
CA ALA A 437 3.88 -20.78 -9.69
C ALA A 437 2.57 -21.44 -9.20
N GLU A 438 1.77 -21.96 -10.13
CA GLU A 438 0.51 -22.65 -9.82
C GLU A 438 0.70 -23.98 -9.09
N LYS A 439 1.79 -24.71 -9.35
CA LYS A 439 2.10 -25.97 -8.63
C LYS A 439 2.40 -25.70 -7.15
N TYR A 440 3.18 -24.67 -6.87
CA TYR A 440 3.62 -24.34 -5.51
C TYR A 440 2.56 -23.59 -4.67
N LYS A 441 1.45 -23.17 -5.27
CA LYS A 441 0.33 -22.53 -4.55
C LYS A 441 -0.23 -23.38 -3.39
N LYS A 442 -0.24 -24.71 -3.53
CA LYS A 442 -0.78 -25.63 -2.51
C LYS A 442 0.05 -25.63 -1.22
N ILE A 443 1.30 -25.18 -1.32
CA ILE A 443 2.26 -25.17 -0.22
C ILE A 443 2.12 -23.87 0.59
N GLY A 444 1.52 -22.81 0.03
CA GLY A 444 1.27 -21.50 0.65
C GLY A 444 0.31 -21.48 1.85
N GLY A 445 0.02 -22.63 2.47
CA GLY A 445 -0.65 -22.72 3.75
C GLY A 445 -2.18 -22.78 3.63
N ARG A 446 -2.76 -23.80 4.27
CA ARG A 446 -4.13 -23.71 4.75
C ARG A 446 -4.12 -22.73 5.92
N SER A 447 -4.14 -21.42 5.66
CA SER A 447 -4.56 -20.50 6.71
C SER A 447 -5.93 -20.96 7.16
N THR A 448 -6.04 -21.26 8.45
CA THR A 448 -7.30 -21.77 8.99
C THR A 448 -8.38 -20.73 8.72
N LEU A 449 -9.63 -21.18 8.52
CA LEU A 449 -10.75 -20.27 8.24
C LEU A 449 -10.87 -19.19 9.33
N ALA A 450 -10.50 -19.55 10.57
CA ALA A 450 -10.36 -18.65 11.71
C ALA A 450 -9.29 -17.57 11.52
N GLU A 451 -8.12 -17.88 10.96
CA GLU A 451 -7.07 -16.89 10.69
C GLU A 451 -7.42 -15.94 9.55
N ARG A 452 -8.13 -16.43 8.54
CA ARG A 452 -8.65 -15.60 7.43
C ARG A 452 -9.70 -14.63 7.94
N PHE A 453 -10.63 -15.10 8.78
CA PHE A 453 -11.62 -14.22 9.39
C PHE A 453 -10.95 -13.23 10.34
N ALA A 454 -9.96 -13.66 11.13
CA ALA A 454 -9.32 -12.87 12.17
C ALA A 454 -8.57 -11.61 11.67
N TYR A 455 -8.31 -11.49 10.36
CA TYR A 455 -7.55 -10.38 9.80
C TYR A 455 -8.26 -9.67 8.64
N THR A 456 -9.58 -9.75 8.58
CA THR A 456 -10.38 -9.02 7.58
C THR A 456 -11.24 -7.96 8.24
N GLN A 457 -11.62 -6.95 7.44
CA GLN A 457 -12.58 -5.93 7.87
C GLN A 457 -13.89 -6.56 8.31
N SER A 458 -14.39 -7.51 7.53
CA SER A 458 -15.57 -8.30 7.83
C SER A 458 -15.45 -9.04 9.15
N GLY A 459 -14.27 -9.59 9.47
CA GLY A 459 -14.04 -10.27 10.75
C GLY A 459 -14.02 -9.33 11.95
N LEU A 460 -13.42 -8.15 11.83
CA LEU A 460 -13.48 -7.13 12.89
C LEU A 460 -14.92 -6.66 13.10
N PHE A 461 -15.65 -6.35 12.03
CA PHE A 461 -17.06 -5.95 12.13
C PHE A 461 -17.95 -7.07 12.66
N ALA A 462 -17.69 -8.33 12.31
CA ALA A 462 -18.40 -9.47 12.87
C ALA A 462 -18.10 -9.62 14.37
N ALA A 463 -16.86 -9.43 14.81
CA ALA A 463 -16.48 -9.47 16.22
C ALA A 463 -17.14 -8.33 17.01
N LEU A 464 -17.13 -7.10 16.47
CA LEU A 464 -17.80 -5.95 17.07
C LEU A 464 -19.33 -6.13 17.10
N GLY A 465 -19.91 -6.66 16.02
CA GLY A 465 -21.34 -6.96 15.93
C GLY A 465 -21.75 -8.04 16.93
N ALA A 466 -20.95 -9.09 17.10
CA ALA A 466 -21.17 -10.12 18.10
C ALA A 466 -21.07 -9.55 19.53
N ALA A 467 -20.10 -8.69 19.80
CA ALA A 467 -19.97 -8.01 21.10
C ALA A 467 -21.18 -7.09 21.38
N GLY A 468 -21.62 -6.32 20.39
CA GLY A 468 -22.81 -5.47 20.49
C GLY A 468 -24.10 -6.29 20.70
N ALA A 469 -24.27 -7.39 19.99
CA ALA A 469 -25.41 -8.28 20.16
C ALA A 469 -25.42 -8.96 21.53
N ALA A 470 -24.26 -9.43 22.01
CA ALA A 470 -24.11 -10.02 23.34
C ALA A 470 -24.40 -8.99 24.45
N PHE A 471 -23.96 -7.74 24.26
CA PHE A 471 -24.28 -6.64 25.16
C PHE A 471 -25.79 -6.35 25.17
N GLY A 472 -26.42 -6.23 24.00
CA GLY A 472 -27.87 -6.03 23.91
C GLY A 472 -28.68 -7.16 24.54
N ALA A 473 -28.26 -8.41 24.36
CA ALA A 473 -28.88 -9.57 25.00
C ALA A 473 -28.73 -9.55 26.52
N PHE A 474 -27.56 -9.16 27.03
CA PHE A 474 -27.34 -8.95 28.46
C PHE A 474 -28.24 -7.85 29.03
N VAL A 475 -28.30 -6.70 28.36
CA VAL A 475 -29.15 -5.57 28.74
C VAL A 475 -30.63 -5.97 28.80
N LEU A 476 -31.14 -6.66 27.77
CA LEU A 476 -32.51 -7.16 27.74
C LEU A 476 -32.79 -8.22 28.81
N ALA A 477 -31.82 -9.09 29.11
CA ALA A 477 -31.95 -10.08 30.17
C ALA A 477 -32.05 -9.40 31.53
N VAL A 478 -31.20 -8.41 31.83
CA VAL A 478 -31.27 -7.64 33.08
C VAL A 478 -32.64 -6.97 33.25
N GLU A 479 -33.19 -6.38 32.18
CA GLU A 479 -34.47 -5.65 32.24
C GLU A 479 -35.69 -6.57 32.34
N LYS A 480 -35.74 -7.64 31.55
CA LYS A 480 -36.96 -8.44 31.36
C LYS A 480 -36.93 -9.82 32.03
N ARG A 481 -35.74 -10.35 32.30
CA ARG A 481 -35.51 -11.74 32.75
C ARG A 481 -34.29 -11.82 33.68
N PRO A 482 -34.39 -11.28 34.92
CA PRO A 482 -33.24 -11.21 35.83
C PRO A 482 -32.68 -12.60 36.17
N ASP A 483 -33.48 -13.65 36.08
CA ASP A 483 -33.06 -15.05 36.18
C ASP A 483 -32.01 -15.46 35.12
N LEU A 484 -32.02 -14.80 33.96
CA LEU A 484 -31.07 -15.03 32.85
C LEU A 484 -29.91 -14.03 32.82
N ALA A 485 -29.94 -12.98 33.64
CA ALA A 485 -28.96 -11.90 33.61
C ALA A 485 -27.52 -12.38 33.85
N PHE A 486 -27.33 -13.33 34.77
CA PHE A 486 -26.02 -13.90 35.07
C PHE A 486 -25.46 -14.72 33.89
N ALA A 487 -26.31 -15.52 33.23
CA ALA A 487 -25.91 -16.31 32.07
C ALA A 487 -25.57 -15.40 30.87
N ALA A 488 -26.40 -14.39 30.63
CA ALA A 488 -26.16 -13.40 29.57
C ALA A 488 -24.91 -12.54 29.85
N GLY A 489 -24.66 -12.19 31.10
CA GLY A 489 -23.46 -11.46 31.52
C GLY A 489 -22.18 -12.28 31.30
N THR A 490 -22.24 -13.58 31.60
CA THR A 490 -21.13 -14.53 31.35
C THR A 490 -20.87 -14.68 29.84
N ALA A 491 -21.91 -14.78 29.03
CA ALA A 491 -21.79 -14.83 27.57
C ALA A 491 -21.18 -13.53 27.02
N TYR A 492 -21.63 -12.37 27.50
CA TYR A 492 -21.08 -11.06 27.13
C TYR A 492 -19.60 -10.93 27.51
N ALA A 493 -19.22 -11.34 28.73
CA ALA A 493 -17.83 -11.36 29.16
C ALA A 493 -16.97 -12.27 28.28
N GLY A 494 -17.48 -13.46 27.91
CA GLY A 494 -16.82 -14.38 26.99
C GLY A 494 -16.60 -13.78 25.60
N VAL A 495 -17.61 -13.14 25.01
CA VAL A 495 -17.49 -12.47 23.71
C VAL A 495 -16.52 -11.28 23.79
N THR A 496 -16.55 -10.52 24.89
CA THR A 496 -15.65 -9.38 25.11
C THR A 496 -14.20 -9.85 25.22
N LEU A 497 -13.93 -10.91 25.99
CA LEU A 497 -12.58 -11.50 26.09
C LEU A 497 -12.11 -12.06 24.75
N ALA A 498 -12.99 -12.70 23.97
CA ALA A 498 -12.67 -13.16 22.63
C ALA A 498 -12.33 -12.00 21.69
N MET A 499 -13.07 -10.88 21.77
CA MET A 499 -12.80 -9.66 21.02
C MET A 499 -11.47 -9.01 21.45
N LEU A 500 -11.18 -8.95 22.75
CA LEU A 500 -9.90 -8.44 23.25
C LEU A 500 -8.72 -9.32 22.78
N GLY A 501 -8.88 -10.64 22.83
CA GLY A 501 -7.90 -11.59 22.28
C GLY A 501 -7.70 -11.41 20.77
N PHE A 502 -8.78 -11.17 20.02
CA PHE A 502 -8.74 -10.82 18.61
C PHE A 502 -7.96 -9.53 18.39
N CYS A 503 -8.29 -8.44 19.10
CA CYS A 503 -7.61 -7.15 18.98
C CYS A 503 -6.14 -7.23 19.38
N ALA A 504 -5.81 -7.97 20.44
CA ALA A 504 -4.43 -8.19 20.89
C ALA A 504 -3.62 -8.98 19.85
N ARG A 505 -4.18 -10.05 19.27
CA ARG A 505 -3.56 -10.80 18.18
C ARG A 505 -3.43 -9.95 16.92
N TRP A 506 -4.43 -9.12 16.64
CA TRP A 506 -4.42 -8.19 15.53
C TRP A 506 -3.28 -7.17 15.67
N PHE A 507 -3.16 -6.58 16.85
CA PHE A 507 -2.13 -5.64 17.24
C PHE A 507 -0.73 -6.27 17.22
N HIS A 508 -0.57 -7.49 17.73
CA HIS A 508 0.70 -8.23 17.67
C HIS A 508 1.18 -8.47 16.24
N LYS A 509 0.28 -8.91 15.35
CA LYS A 509 0.58 -9.07 13.92
C LYS A 509 0.98 -7.75 13.25
N ARG A 510 0.38 -6.65 13.68
CA ARG A 510 0.75 -5.31 13.18
C ARG A 510 2.13 -4.89 13.66
N LEU A 511 2.47 -5.15 14.93
CA LEU A 511 3.81 -4.94 15.47
C LEU A 511 4.86 -5.83 14.78
N SER A 512 4.48 -7.00 14.28
CA SER A 512 5.37 -7.87 13.50
C SER A 512 5.51 -7.48 12.02
N GLY A 513 4.99 -6.31 11.61
CA GLY A 513 5.18 -5.76 10.26
C GLY A 513 4.18 -6.24 9.20
N LEU A 514 3.12 -6.97 9.58
CA LEU A 514 2.04 -7.28 8.64
C LEU A 514 1.26 -6.00 8.29
N ARG A 515 1.05 -5.76 7.00
CA ARG A 515 0.29 -4.60 6.50
C ARG A 515 -1.15 -4.63 7.00
N ASN A 516 -1.69 -3.43 7.18
CA ASN A 516 -3.08 -3.25 7.57
C ASN A 516 -4.03 -3.75 6.46
N PRO A 517 -4.95 -4.69 6.75
CA PRO A 517 -5.90 -5.20 5.75
C PRO A 517 -6.95 -4.16 5.32
N PHE A 518 -7.04 -3.00 6.00
CA PHE A 518 -7.99 -1.93 5.66
C PHE A 518 -7.48 -0.98 4.55
N ARG A 519 -6.30 -1.24 3.97
CA ARG A 519 -5.67 -0.35 2.96
C ARG A 519 -5.98 -0.85 1.55
N LYS A 520 -6.82 -0.09 0.83
CA LYS A 520 -7.04 -0.24 -0.62
C LYS A 520 -5.96 0.44 -1.45
#